data_AF-A0A8S4FT35-F1
#
_entry.id   AF-A0A8S4FT35-F1
#
_cell.length_a   1.000
_cell.length_b   1.000
_cell.length_c   1.000
_cell.angle_alpha   90.00
_cell.angle_beta   90.00
_cell.angle_gamma   90.00
#
_symmetry.space_group_name_H-M   'P 1'
#
loop_
_entity.id
_entity.type
_entity.pdbx_description
1 polymer ?
#
loop_
_entity_poly.entity_id
_entity_poly.type
_entity_poly.pdbx_seq_one_letter_code
_entity_poly.pdbx_strand_id
1 'polypeptide(L)'
;MNKQRHAAVEVKSPENNWRKTHQELINTIRAARQIQIYVNKGGDIRDLPQPPPSENSDYIQCPHCLRRFNEAAANRHIPKCADYEYNKPKKPGNPKWR
;
A
#
# COMPACT_ATOMS: atom_id res chain seq x y z
N MET A 1 -23.04 27.75 19.66
CA MET A 1 -23.63 26.65 18.87
C MET A 1 -22.77 26.40 17.64
N ASN A 2 -21.80 25.48 17.71
CA ASN A 2 -20.87 25.21 16.60
C ASN A 2 -21.13 23.80 16.07
N LYS A 3 -21.94 23.68 15.01
CA LYS A 3 -22.24 22.41 14.37
C LYS A 3 -21.30 22.23 13.18
N GLN A 4 -20.18 21.56 13.42
CA GLN A 4 -19.25 21.15 12.37
C GLN A 4 -19.99 20.19 11.43
N ARG A 5 -20.19 20.65 10.19
CA ARG A 5 -20.81 19.88 9.12
C ARG A 5 -19.72 18.95 8.59
N HIS A 6 -19.79 17.66 8.97
CA HIS A 6 -18.95 16.64 8.35
C HIS A 6 -19.38 16.49 6.89
N ALA A 7 -18.47 16.80 5.96
CA ALA A 7 -18.68 16.61 4.53
C ALA A 7 -18.88 15.11 4.26
N ALA A 8 -19.97 14.77 3.58
CA ALA A 8 -20.22 13.42 3.11
C ALA A 8 -19.11 13.04 2.12
N VAL A 9 -18.23 12.14 2.53
CA VAL A 9 -17.27 11.50 1.64
C VAL A 9 -18.08 10.50 0.81
N GLU A 10 -18.23 10.78 -0.47
CA GLU A 10 -18.84 9.89 -1.45
C GLU A 10 -17.97 8.62 -1.56
N VAL A 11 -18.40 7.54 -0.91
CA VAL A 11 -17.75 6.23 -1.01
C VAL A 11 -18.12 5.65 -2.37
N LYS A 12 -17.25 5.84 -3.37
CA LYS A 12 -17.34 5.11 -4.64
C LYS A 12 -17.26 3.62 -4.33
N SER A 13 -18.30 2.88 -4.71
CA SER A 13 -18.32 1.42 -4.64
C SER A 13 -17.03 0.88 -5.26
N PRO A 14 -16.35 -0.11 -4.64
CA PRO A 14 -15.14 -0.68 -5.20
C PRO A 14 -15.50 -1.20 -6.58
N GLU A 15 -14.97 -0.55 -7.62
CA GLU A 15 -15.17 -1.00 -8.99
C GLU A 15 -14.74 -2.47 -9.04
N ASN A 16 -15.63 -3.33 -9.56
CA ASN A 16 -15.38 -4.76 -9.66
C ASN A 16 -14.31 -5.01 -10.74
N ASN A 17 -13.07 -4.66 -10.43
CA ASN A 17 -11.89 -4.74 -11.28
C ASN A 17 -11.34 -6.16 -11.33
N TRP A 18 -12.20 -7.17 -11.29
CA TRP A 18 -11.83 -8.58 -11.26
C TRP A 18 -10.94 -8.96 -12.45
N ARG A 19 -11.12 -8.36 -13.63
CA ARG A 19 -10.24 -8.60 -14.78
C ARG A 19 -8.81 -8.13 -14.50
N LYS A 20 -8.64 -6.97 -13.87
CA LYS A 20 -7.34 -6.42 -13.52
C LYS A 20 -6.67 -7.29 -12.45
N THR A 21 -7.39 -7.62 -11.38
CA THR A 21 -6.85 -8.46 -10.30
C THR A 21 -6.56 -9.90 -10.77
N HIS A 22 -7.41 -10.46 -11.64
CA HIS A 22 -7.17 -11.76 -12.27
C HIS A 22 -5.94 -11.75 -13.18
N GLN A 23 -5.79 -10.70 -14.00
CA GLN A 23 -4.63 -10.58 -14.88
C GLN A 23 -3.34 -10.45 -14.06
N GLU A 24 -3.36 -9.68 -12.98
CA GLU A 24 -2.24 -9.51 -12.06
C GLU A 24 -1.89 -10.82 -11.35
N LEU A 25 -2.89 -11.59 -10.92
CA LEU A 25 -2.69 -12.93 -10.37
C LEU A 25 -2.04 -13.88 -11.40
N ILE A 26 -2.55 -13.93 -12.63
CA ILE A 26 -1.98 -14.77 -13.69
C ILE A 26 -0.52 -14.38 -13.97
N ASN A 27 -0.25 -13.08 -14.07
CA ASN A 27 1.10 -12.57 -14.31
C ASN A 27 2.04 -12.97 -13.17
N THR A 28 1.60 -12.86 -11.92
CA THR A 28 2.36 -13.27 -10.74
C THR A 28 2.68 -14.77 -10.76
N ILE A 29 1.71 -15.62 -11.09
CA ILE A 29 1.93 -17.07 -11.19
C ILE A 29 2.93 -17.42 -12.30
N ARG A 30 2.83 -16.76 -13.46
CA ARG A 30 3.76 -16.98 -14.58
C ARG A 30 5.18 -16.58 -14.21
N ALA A 31 5.36 -15.42 -13.59
CA ALA A 31 6.66 -14.94 -13.13
C ALA A 31 7.26 -15.90 -12.09
N ALA A 32 6.48 -16.36 -11.11
CA ALA A 32 6.93 -17.32 -10.11
C ALA A 32 7.42 -18.64 -10.73
N ARG A 33 6.73 -19.16 -11.75
CA ARG A 33 7.18 -20.35 -12.48
C ARG A 33 8.49 -20.11 -13.22
N GLN A 34 8.68 -18.94 -13.83
CA GLN A 34 9.93 -18.60 -14.52
C GLN A 34 11.10 -18.53 -13.53
N ILE A 35 10.90 -17.91 -12.36
CA ILE A 35 11.89 -17.89 -11.28
C ILE A 35 12.26 -19.32 -10.87
N GLN A 36 11.27 -20.19 -10.64
CA GLN A 36 11.51 -21.58 -10.26
C GLN A 36 12.33 -22.34 -11.31
N ILE A 37 12.02 -22.17 -12.59
CA ILE A 37 12.79 -22.80 -13.69
C ILE A 37 14.24 -22.30 -13.71
N TYR A 38 14.44 -21.00 -13.48
CA TYR A 38 15.77 -20.40 -13.44
C TYR A 38 16.61 -20.96 -12.28
N VAL A 39 16.02 -21.03 -11.09
CA VAL A 39 16.67 -21.62 -9.91
C VAL A 39 16.99 -23.11 -10.13
N ASN A 40 16.06 -23.87 -10.71
CA ASN A 40 16.28 -25.29 -11.01
C ASN A 40 17.40 -25.54 -12.02
N LYS A 41 17.71 -24.56 -12.88
CA LYS A 41 18.85 -24.59 -13.82
C LYS A 41 20.18 -24.20 -13.16
N GLY A 42 20.19 -23.90 -11.87
CA GLY A 42 21.38 -23.53 -11.10
C GLY A 42 21.67 -22.02 -11.07
N GLY A 43 20.73 -21.17 -11.49
CA GLY A 43 20.86 -19.71 -11.37
C GLY A 43 20.50 -19.18 -9.98
N ASP A 44 21.09 -18.05 -9.56
CA ASP A 44 20.80 -17.41 -8.28
C ASP A 44 19.60 -16.44 -8.40
N ILE A 45 18.66 -16.49 -7.46
CA ILE A 45 17.48 -15.61 -7.40
C ILE A 45 17.89 -14.13 -7.39
N ARG A 46 19.08 -13.81 -6.87
CA ARG A 46 19.63 -12.44 -6.81
C ARG A 46 19.88 -11.81 -8.18
N ASP A 47 20.08 -12.63 -9.21
CA ASP A 47 20.35 -12.16 -10.57
C ASP A 47 19.07 -11.76 -11.34
N LEU A 48 17.89 -12.05 -10.77
CA LEU A 48 16.61 -11.73 -11.38
C LEU A 48 16.16 -10.30 -11.02
N PRO A 49 15.61 -9.54 -12.00
CA PRO A 49 15.07 -8.22 -11.72
C PRO A 49 13.88 -8.33 -10.76
N GLN A 50 13.85 -7.43 -9.77
CA GLN A 50 12.73 -7.36 -8.83
C GLN A 50 11.41 -7.11 -9.58
N PRO A 51 10.33 -7.84 -9.26
CA PRO A 51 9.05 -7.62 -9.90
C PRO A 51 8.53 -6.21 -9.62
N PRO A 52 7.78 -5.61 -10.56
CA PRO A 52 7.18 -4.29 -10.35
C PRO A 52 6.24 -4.34 -9.13
N PRO A 53 6.20 -3.26 -8.31
CA PRO A 53 5.30 -3.20 -7.17
C PRO A 53 3.84 -3.24 -7.64
N SER A 54 3.01 -4.04 -6.97
CA SER A 54 1.58 -4.06 -7.24
C SER A 54 0.94 -2.73 -6.86
N GLU A 55 0.25 -2.11 -7.81
CA GLU A 55 -0.54 -0.91 -7.57
C GLU A 55 -1.86 -1.31 -6.89
N ASN A 56 -1.82 -1.49 -5.57
CA ASN A 56 -3.03 -1.66 -4.78
C ASN A 56 -3.80 -0.34 -4.73
N SER A 57 -4.70 -0.12 -5.70
CA SER A 57 -5.49 1.11 -5.87
C SER A 57 -6.39 1.40 -4.67
N ASP A 58 -6.78 0.36 -3.94
CA ASP A 58 -7.81 0.43 -2.90
C ASP A 58 -7.25 0.90 -1.53
N TYR A 59 -5.96 1.24 -1.50
CA TYR A 59 -5.28 1.60 -0.27
C TYR A 59 -5.34 3.10 -0.03
N ILE A 60 -5.94 3.48 1.09
CA ILE A 60 -6.06 4.84 1.59
C ILE A 60 -4.79 5.22 2.35
N GLN A 61 -4.22 6.38 2.04
CA GLN A 61 -3.06 6.92 2.74
C GLN A 61 -3.51 7.70 3.99
N CYS A 62 -2.91 7.40 5.15
CA CYS A 62 -3.16 8.14 6.37
C CYS A 62 -2.50 9.54 6.30
N PRO A 63 -3.24 10.64 6.56
CA PRO A 63 -2.70 12.00 6.51
C PRO A 63 -1.71 12.31 7.65
N HIS A 64 -1.73 11.51 8.73
CA HIS A 64 -0.90 11.75 9.92
C HIS A 64 0.44 11.02 9.87
N CYS A 65 0.46 9.76 9.41
CA CYS A 65 1.67 8.93 9.40
C CYS A 65 2.15 8.51 8.01
N LEU A 66 1.43 8.90 6.94
CA LEU A 66 1.72 8.59 5.53
C LEU A 66 1.72 7.10 5.15
N ARG A 67 1.40 6.20 6.10
CA ARG A 67 1.22 4.76 5.82
C ARG A 67 -0.07 4.53 5.03
N ARG A 68 -0.05 3.51 4.16
CA ARG A 68 -1.18 3.10 3.32
C ARG A 68 -1.88 1.88 3.92
N PHE A 69 -3.21 1.90 3.94
CA PHE A 69 -4.05 0.85 4.54
C PHE A 69 -5.24 0.53 3.64
N ASN A 70 -5.78 -0.69 3.70
CA ASN A 70 -7.10 -0.97 3.14
C ASN A 70 -8.20 -0.18 3.88
N GLU A 71 -9.39 -0.08 3.30
CA GLU A 71 -10.50 0.72 3.85
C GLU A 71 -10.83 0.38 5.32
N ALA A 72 -11.04 -0.90 5.64
CA ALA A 72 -11.38 -1.34 6.99
C ALA A 72 -10.29 -1.03 8.02
N ALA A 73 -9.02 -1.16 7.63
CA ALA A 73 -7.88 -0.81 8.47
C ALA A 73 -7.75 0.72 8.61
N ALA A 74 -7.94 1.47 7.53
CA ALA A 74 -7.90 2.93 7.52
C ALA A 74 -8.94 3.51 8.48
N ASN A 75 -10.18 3.00 8.46
CA ASN A 75 -11.27 3.43 9.34
C ASN A 75 -10.95 3.28 10.84
N ARG A 76 -10.21 2.24 11.22
CA ARG A 76 -9.76 2.04 12.62
C ARG A 76 -8.45 2.78 12.92
N HIS A 77 -7.63 2.98 11.91
CA HIS A 77 -6.28 3.53 12.05
C HIS A 77 -6.28 5.05 12.14
N ILE A 78 -6.93 5.74 11.19
CA ILE A 78 -6.94 7.20 11.08
C ILE A 78 -7.34 7.89 12.38
N PRO A 79 -8.46 7.54 13.06
CA PRO A 79 -8.84 8.24 14.30
C PRO A 79 -7.80 8.07 15.40
N LYS A 80 -7.28 6.85 15.61
CA LYS A 80 -6.24 6.60 16.62
C LYS A 80 -4.91 7.28 16.26
N CYS A 81 -4.57 7.31 14.97
CA CYS A 81 -3.33 7.92 14.50
C CYS A 81 -3.33 9.45 14.64
N ALA A 82 -4.50 10.08 14.67
CA ALA A 82 -4.62 11.52 14.92
C ALA A 82 -4.13 11.89 16.32
N ASP A 83 -4.42 11.04 17.31
CA ASP A 83 -4.09 11.27 18.72
C ASP A 83 -2.60 10.99 19.04
N TYR A 84 -1.97 10.09 18.29
CA TYR A 84 -0.59 9.68 18.55
C TYR A 84 0.44 10.66 17.95
N GLU A 85 1.11 11.42 18.81
CA GLU A 85 2.18 12.35 18.40
C GLU A 85 3.44 11.65 17.86
N TYR A 86 3.79 10.50 18.42
CA TYR A 86 4.99 9.74 18.03
C TYR A 86 4.88 9.06 16.66
N ASN A 87 3.65 8.90 16.14
CA ASN A 87 3.39 8.26 14.85
C ASN A 87 3.49 9.25 13.68
N LYS A 88 3.63 10.55 13.95
CA LYS A 88 3.78 11.59 12.92
C LYS A 88 5.19 11.47 12.30
N PRO A 89 5.34 11.54 10.97
CA PRO A 89 6.65 11.48 10.35
C PRO A 89 7.46 12.66 10.84
N LYS A 90 8.70 12.40 11.28
CA LYS A 90 9.66 13.47 11.52
C LYS A 90 9.78 14.26 10.22
N LYS A 91 9.54 15.56 10.27
CA LYS A 91 9.76 16.45 9.12
C LYS A 91 11.16 16.14 8.55
N PRO A 92 11.33 15.95 7.23
CA PRO A 92 12.66 15.82 6.64
C PRO A 92 13.37 17.17 6.82
N GLY A 93 14.09 17.32 7.92
CA GLY A 93 14.55 18.62 8.38
C GLY A 93 15.33 18.53 9.69
N ASN A 94 16.43 17.78 9.66
CA ASN A 94 17.78 18.18 10.12
C ASN A 94 18.56 16.93 10.53
N PRO A 95 19.58 16.48 9.78
CA PRO A 95 20.49 15.45 10.24
C PRO A 95 21.27 15.97 11.46
N LYS A 96 20.94 15.51 12.67
CA LYS A 96 21.62 15.89 13.91
C LYS A 96 22.84 15.01 14.24
N TRP A 97 23.63 14.60 13.24
CA TRP A 97 24.89 13.90 13.50
C TRP A 97 25.97 14.40 12.51
N ARG A 98 26.73 15.39 12.99
CA ARG A 98 28.11 15.69 12.60
C ARG A 98 29.00 15.12 13.69
#